data_AF-A0A9Q9IY07-F1
#
_entry.id   AF-A0A9Q9IY07-F1
#
_cell.length_a   1.000
_cell.length_b   1.000
_cell.length_c   1.000
_cell.angle_alpha   90.00
_cell.angle_beta   90.00
_cell.angle_gamma   90.00
#
_symmetry.space_group_name_H-M   'P 1'
#
loop_
_entity.id
_entity.type
_entity.pdbx_description
1 polymer ?
#
loop_
_entity_poly.entity_id
_entity_poly.type
_entity_poly.pdbx_seq_one_letter_code
_entity_poly.pdbx_strand_id
1 'polypeptide(L)'
;MIEIVPPQVQTELTPGQSQDPNPMPLDTFADEVLALLHPDPESARSPAEVCVSRVRPFRDAERHGQCEATLAMRVAHLSAD
;
A
#
# COMPACT_ATOMS: atom_id res chain seq x y z
N MET A 1 16.31 3.98 -9.86
CA MET A 1 15.27 2.95 -9.65
C MET A 1 14.33 3.47 -8.57
N ILE A 2 13.02 3.36 -8.76
CA ILE A 2 12.00 3.72 -7.79
C ILE A 2 11.29 2.44 -7.38
N GLU A 3 11.10 2.21 -6.08
CA GLU A 3 10.32 1.08 -5.57
C GLU A 3 8.87 1.50 -5.33
N ILE A 4 7.92 0.73 -5.87
CA ILE A 4 6.49 0.93 -5.60
C ILE A 4 6.06 -0.16 -4.63
N VAL A 5 5.51 0.23 -3.48
CA VAL A 5 5.08 -0.71 -2.44
C VAL A 5 3.55 -0.76 -2.41
N PRO A 6 2.93 -1.78 -3.04
CA PRO A 6 1.48 -1.88 -3.11
C PRO A 6 0.88 -2.53 -1.84
N PRO A 7 -0.39 -2.22 -1.52
CA PRO A 7 -1.22 -3.09 -0.69
C PRO A 7 -1.69 -4.29 -1.54
N GLN A 8 -2.63 -5.09 -1.05
CA GLN A 8 -3.40 -5.95 -1.95
C GLN A 8 -4.22 -5.06 -2.90
N VAL A 9 -4.15 -5.35 -4.21
CA VAL A 9 -4.84 -4.58 -5.27
C VAL A 9 -5.79 -5.49 -6.03
N GLN A 10 -6.99 -5.03 -6.35
CA GLN A 10 -7.99 -5.76 -7.14
C GLN A 10 -7.47 -5.94 -8.57
N THR A 11 -6.86 -7.10 -8.83
CA THR A 11 -6.31 -7.44 -10.15
C THR A 11 -6.72 -8.86 -10.51
N GLU A 12 -6.70 -9.17 -11.79
CA GLU A 12 -6.95 -10.53 -12.31
C GLU A 12 -5.72 -11.46 -12.18
N LEU A 13 -4.62 -11.00 -11.55
CA LEU A 13 -3.38 -11.77 -11.44
C LEU A 13 -3.52 -12.97 -10.49
N THR A 14 -4.35 -12.82 -9.46
CA THR A 14 -4.72 -13.88 -8.52
C THR A 14 -6.19 -14.23 -8.75
N PRO A 15 -6.55 -15.50 -9.02
CA PRO A 15 -7.94 -15.89 -9.24
C PRO A 15 -8.88 -15.41 -8.12
N GLY A 16 -9.96 -14.73 -8.48
CA GLY A 16 -10.98 -14.23 -7.56
C GLY A 16 -10.64 -12.89 -6.86
N GLN A 17 -9.38 -12.45 -6.88
CA GLN A 17 -8.95 -11.23 -6.17
C GLN A 17 -9.56 -9.94 -6.74
N SER A 18 -9.87 -9.91 -8.03
CA SER A 18 -10.53 -8.77 -8.68
C SER A 18 -11.98 -8.57 -8.21
N GLN A 19 -12.63 -9.63 -7.71
CA GLN A 19 -14.02 -9.59 -7.25
C GLN A 19 -14.12 -9.43 -5.72
N ASP A 20 -12.99 -9.51 -5.00
CA ASP A 20 -12.93 -9.28 -3.57
C ASP A 20 -13.05 -7.76 -3.29
N PRO A 21 -14.01 -7.30 -2.46
CA PRO A 21 -14.14 -5.89 -2.11
C PRO A 21 -13.07 -5.37 -1.13
N ASN A 22 -12.27 -6.25 -0.51
CA ASN A 22 -11.27 -5.86 0.49
C ASN A 22 -9.98 -5.25 -0.10
N PRO A 23 -9.38 -5.78 -1.19
CA PRO A 23 -8.24 -5.17 -1.86
C PRO A 23 -8.57 -3.77 -2.42
N MET A 24 -7.53 -2.95 -2.60
CA MET A 24 -7.64 -1.62 -3.19
C MET A 24 -8.02 -1.71 -4.69
N PRO A 25 -8.99 -0.94 -5.20
CA PRO A 25 -9.25 -0.86 -6.63
C PRO A 25 -7.98 -0.45 -7.42
N LEU A 26 -7.74 -1.08 -8.57
CA LEU A 26 -6.55 -0.84 -9.38
C LEU A 26 -6.41 0.62 -9.80
N ASP A 27 -7.48 1.25 -10.25
CA ASP A 27 -7.46 2.65 -10.71
C ASP A 27 -7.09 3.58 -9.55
N THR A 28 -7.67 3.38 -8.36
CA THR A 28 -7.32 4.15 -7.17
C THR A 28 -5.85 3.97 -6.79
N PHE A 29 -5.31 2.76 -6.92
CA PHE A 29 -3.89 2.50 -6.64
C PHE A 29 -2.99 3.23 -7.64
N ALA A 30 -3.31 3.16 -8.94
CA ALA A 30 -2.54 3.83 -9.99
C ALA A 30 -2.57 5.35 -9.82
N ASP A 31 -3.74 5.93 -9.54
CA ASP A 31 -3.91 7.36 -9.31
C ASP A 31 -3.03 7.85 -8.14
N GLU A 32 -3.03 7.13 -7.02
CA GLU A 32 -2.23 7.50 -5.85
C GLU A 32 -0.72 7.35 -6.11
N VAL A 33 -0.31 6.30 -6.83
CA VAL A 33 1.10 6.14 -7.24
C VAL A 33 1.56 7.29 -8.11
N LEU A 34 0.77 7.68 -9.12
CA LEU A 34 1.13 8.78 -10.02
C LEU A 34 1.19 10.12 -9.29
N ALA A 35 0.27 10.37 -8.36
CA ALA A 35 0.29 11.55 -7.51
C ALA A 35 1.55 11.63 -6.63
N LEU A 36 2.01 10.49 -6.10
CA LEU A 36 3.21 10.41 -5.26
C LEU A 36 4.52 10.43 -6.05
N LEU A 37 4.50 9.96 -7.31
CA LEU A 37 5.65 10.03 -8.22
C LEU A 37 5.93 11.45 -8.71
N HIS A 38 4.89 12.27 -8.81
CA HIS A 38 4.97 13.66 -9.27
C HIS A 38 4.47 14.65 -8.21
N PRO A 39 5.14 14.76 -7.05
CA PRO A 39 4.89 15.90 -6.16
C PRO A 39 5.31 17.18 -6.89
N ASP A 40 4.65 18.30 -6.55
CA ASP A 40 4.80 19.64 -7.13
C ASP A 40 6.19 19.93 -7.76
N PRO A 41 6.26 20.29 -9.07
CA PRO A 41 7.51 20.40 -9.83
C PRO A 41 8.54 21.40 -9.28
N GLU A 42 8.14 22.35 -8.44
CA GLU A 42 9.07 23.34 -7.87
C GLU A 42 9.93 22.79 -6.71
N SER A 43 9.65 21.59 -6.19
CA SER A 43 10.33 21.07 -4.98
C SER A 43 10.62 19.57 -4.94
N ALA A 44 10.21 18.77 -5.92
CA ALA A 44 10.29 17.31 -5.80
C ALA A 44 11.55 16.70 -6.43
N ARG A 45 12.46 16.20 -5.57
CA ARG A 45 13.36 15.10 -5.96
C ARG A 45 12.51 13.84 -6.17
N SER A 46 12.73 13.08 -7.25
CA SER A 46 12.06 11.80 -7.44
C SER A 46 12.24 10.90 -6.20
N PRO A 47 11.16 10.30 -5.67
CA PRO A 47 11.24 9.50 -4.46
C PRO A 47 12.01 8.20 -4.73
N ALA A 48 12.70 7.68 -3.70
CA ALA A 48 13.28 6.34 -3.76
C ALA A 48 12.20 5.24 -3.66
N GLU A 49 11.11 5.56 -2.95
CA GLU A 49 10.00 4.66 -2.60
C GLU A 49 8.67 5.40 -2.74
N VAL A 50 7.66 4.72 -3.28
CA VAL A 50 6.27 5.16 -3.32
C VAL A 50 5.42 4.22 -2.48
N CYS A 51 5.06 4.70 -1.29
CA CYS A 51 4.12 4.05 -0.38
C CYS A 51 2.78 4.77 -0.39
N VAL A 52 1.77 4.12 -0.95
CA VAL A 52 0.38 4.58 -0.85
C VAL A 52 -0.11 4.51 0.59
N SER A 53 -1.17 5.26 0.88
CA SER A 53 -1.70 5.50 2.22
C SER A 53 -2.09 4.20 2.92
N ARG A 54 -2.65 3.22 2.19
CA ARG A 54 -3.01 1.90 2.74
C ARG A 54 -1.81 1.09 3.26
N VAL A 55 -0.59 1.39 2.82
CA VAL A 55 0.64 0.68 3.25
C VAL A 55 1.35 1.40 4.40
N ARG A 56 1.06 2.70 4.62
CA ARG A 56 1.72 3.52 5.65
C ARG A 56 1.69 2.92 7.05
N PRO A 57 0.56 2.35 7.56
CA PRO A 57 0.54 1.73 8.88
C PRO A 57 1.56 0.60 9.02
N PHE A 58 1.79 -0.20 7.96
CA PHE A 58 2.81 -1.25 7.95
C PHE A 58 4.22 -0.67 7.82
N ARG A 59 4.40 0.29 6.91
CA ARG A 59 5.71 0.89 6.61
C ARG A 59 6.28 1.65 7.82
N ASP A 60 5.42 2.35 8.54
CA ASP A 60 5.80 3.22 9.65
C ASP A 60 5.67 2.54 11.03
N ALA A 61 5.29 1.25 11.08
CA ALA A 61 5.08 0.53 12.33
C ALA A 61 6.31 0.52 13.24
N GLU A 62 7.50 0.28 12.68
CA GLU A 62 8.76 0.26 13.45
C GLU A 62 9.09 1.64 14.00
N ARG A 63 9.03 2.67 13.15
CA ARG A 63 9.23 4.08 13.51
C ARG A 63 8.35 4.50 14.68
N HIS A 64 7.11 4.00 14.75
CA HIS A 64 6.14 4.38 15.77
C HIS A 64 6.09 3.40 16.96
N GLY A 65 6.91 2.35 17.00
CA GLY A 65 6.86 1.34 18.07
C GLY A 65 5.58 0.48 18.04
N GLN A 66 4.96 0.31 16.88
CA GLN A 66 3.67 -0.36 16.67
C GLN A 66 3.80 -1.72 15.96
N CYS A 67 5.01 -2.28 15.85
CA CYS A 67 5.24 -3.55 15.17
C CYS A 67 4.38 -4.69 15.74
N GLU A 68 4.33 -4.85 17.07
CA GLU A 68 3.55 -5.92 17.70
C GLU A 68 2.05 -5.78 17.43
N ALA A 69 1.51 -4.57 17.57
CA ALA A 69 0.09 -4.29 17.30
C ALA A 69 -0.27 -4.54 15.83
N THR A 70 0.59 -4.11 14.91
CA THR A 70 0.40 -4.29 13.47
C THR A 70 0.46 -5.77 13.07
N LEU A 71 1.39 -6.53 13.66
CA LEU A 71 1.50 -7.97 13.44
C LEU A 71 0.28 -8.71 14.00
N ALA A 72 -0.17 -8.36 15.22
CA ALA A 72 -1.35 -8.95 15.83
C ALA A 72 -2.62 -8.72 14.99
N MET A 73 -2.82 -7.50 14.47
CA MET A 73 -3.90 -7.20 13.53
C MET A 73 -3.84 -8.09 12.28
N ARG A 74 -2.65 -8.30 11.71
CA ARG A 74 -2.50 -9.10 10.49
C ARG A 74 -2.76 -10.59 10.74
N VAL A 75 -2.33 -11.11 11.89
CA VAL A 75 -2.63 -12.49 12.32
C VAL A 75 -4.13 -12.68 12.53
N ALA A 76 -4.81 -11.69 13.13
CA ALA A 76 -6.26 -11.76 13.35
C ALA A 76 -7.03 -11.80 12.02
N HIS A 77 -6.62 -11.02 11.01
CA HIS A 77 -7.22 -11.03 9.69
C HIS A 77 -7.07 -12.38 8.98
N LEU A 78 -5.87 -12.99 9.02
CA LEU A 78 -5.62 -14.32 8.46
C LEU A 78 -6.43 -15.45 9.12
N SER A 79 -6.96 -15.21 10.32
CA SER A 79 -7.75 -16.19 11.06
C SER A 79 -9.26 -16.04 10.81
N ALA A 80 -9.67 -15.00 10.09
CA ALA A 80 -11.07 -14.69 9.80
C ALA A 80 -11.50 -15.05 8.36
N ASP A 81 -10.53 -15.40 7.51
CA ASP A 81 -10.70 -15.94 6.15
C ASP A 81 -10.63 -17.47 6.14
#